data_AF-A0A0W1B3J8-F1
#
_entry.id   AF-A0A0W1B3J8-F1
#
_cell.length_a   1.000
_cell.length_b   1.000
_cell.length_c   1.000
_cell.angle_alpha   90.00
_cell.angle_beta   90.00
_cell.angle_gamma   90.00
#
_symmetry.space_group_name_H-M   'P 1'
#
loop_
_entity.id
_entity.type
_entity.pdbx_description
1 polymer ?
#
loop_
_entity_poly.entity_id
_entity_poly.type
_entity_poly.pdbx_seq_one_letter_code
_entity_poly.pdbx_strand_id
1 'polypeptide(L)'
;MAIGQFGTALQDVLKRAGDNRHIAGKVANVDASQIGKIVKGTRKASRPVMKAAVEHYDDGQLFLAAVADVSGGAFSPWLDNVDLHRASVLIKTVEEMKEVLVASGQAPISKTNEQITDAERHQIKRLLMETVEAITALTHLAAVLCKEYSFSWLGTWKEHRAELKVKKYLK
;
A
#
# COMPACT_ATOMS: atom_id res chain seq x y z
N MET A 1 -2.52 15.58 14.19
CA MET A 1 -2.23 14.22 13.67
C MET A 1 -3.20 13.97 12.55
N ALA A 2 -2.73 13.73 11.33
CA ALA A 2 -3.61 13.27 10.25
C ALA A 2 -4.30 11.98 10.72
N ILE A 3 -5.63 11.97 10.69
CA ILE A 3 -6.42 10.76 10.91
C ILE A 3 -6.03 9.82 9.76
N GLY A 4 -5.42 8.68 10.07
CA GLY A 4 -4.97 7.72 9.07
C GLY A 4 -6.13 7.21 8.20
N GLN A 5 -5.81 6.72 7.00
CA GLN A 5 -6.80 6.24 6.02
C GLN A 5 -7.55 4.98 6.48
N PHE A 6 -7.16 4.35 7.60
CA PHE A 6 -7.68 3.06 8.04
C PHE A 6 -9.19 3.07 8.31
N GLY A 7 -9.71 4.12 8.95
CA GLY A 7 -11.15 4.22 9.24
C GLY A 7 -12.02 4.22 7.98
N THR A 8 -11.63 5.04 6.99
CA THR A 8 -12.29 5.13 5.68
C THR A 8 -12.14 3.82 4.90
N ALA A 9 -10.92 3.27 4.83
CA ALA A 9 -10.66 2.00 4.17
C ALA A 9 -11.51 0.86 4.74
N LEU A 10 -11.60 0.77 6.08
CA LEU A 10 -12.45 -0.22 6.74
C LEU A 10 -13.93 -0.02 6.36
N GLN A 11 -14.42 1.22 6.33
CA GLN A 11 -15.79 1.49 5.93
C GLN A 11 -16.09 1.02 4.50
N ASP A 12 -15.17 1.27 3.57
CA ASP A 12 -15.37 0.90 2.17
C ASP A 12 -15.34 -0.61 1.98
N VAL A 13 -14.43 -1.30 2.68
CA VAL A 13 -14.38 -2.78 2.71
C VAL A 13 -15.69 -3.36 3.23
N LEU A 14 -16.22 -2.83 4.35
CA LEU A 14 -17.49 -3.32 4.90
C LEU A 14 -18.65 -3.16 3.91
N LYS A 15 -18.73 -2.02 3.23
CA LYS A 15 -19.75 -1.80 2.19
C LYS A 15 -19.63 -2.81 1.05
N ARG A 16 -18.41 -3.10 0.60
CA ARG A 16 -18.15 -4.07 -0.48
C ARG A 16 -18.46 -5.50 -0.08
N ALA A 17 -18.11 -5.89 1.14
CA ALA A 17 -18.36 -7.22 1.69
C ALA A 17 -19.84 -7.44 2.05
N GLY A 18 -20.67 -6.39 2.10
CA GLY A 18 -22.02 -6.47 2.64
C GLY A 18 -22.07 -6.60 4.16
N ASP A 19 -20.96 -6.30 4.83
CA ASP A 19 -20.79 -6.45 6.26
C ASP A 19 -21.15 -5.16 7.02
N ASN A 20 -21.35 -5.31 8.32
CA ASN A 20 -21.67 -4.21 9.21
C ASN A 20 -20.68 -4.11 10.38
N ARG A 21 -20.82 -3.04 11.17
CA ARG A 21 -19.93 -2.76 12.31
C ARG A 21 -19.97 -3.84 13.40
N HIS A 22 -21.04 -4.61 13.52
CA HIS A 22 -21.13 -5.71 14.48
C HIS A 22 -20.26 -6.89 14.04
N ILE A 23 -20.25 -7.21 12.75
CA ILE A 23 -19.38 -8.27 12.20
C ILE A 23 -17.91 -7.85 12.36
N ALA A 24 -17.57 -6.62 11.94
CA ALA A 24 -16.22 -6.08 12.13
C ALA A 24 -15.79 -6.05 13.61
N GLY A 25 -16.72 -5.73 14.51
CA GLY A 25 -16.48 -5.74 15.95
C GLY A 25 -16.16 -7.14 16.47
N LYS A 26 -16.93 -8.15 16.06
CA LYS A 26 -16.66 -9.57 16.40
C LYS A 26 -15.30 -10.01 15.88
N VAL A 27 -14.97 -9.71 14.62
CA VAL A 27 -13.67 -10.03 14.00
C VAL A 27 -12.52 -9.44 14.79
N ALA A 28 -12.63 -8.16 15.17
CA ALA A 28 -11.57 -7.45 15.89
C ALA A 28 -11.64 -7.57 17.42
N ASN A 29 -12.57 -8.36 17.95
CA ASN A 29 -12.86 -8.50 19.39
C ASN A 29 -13.06 -7.15 20.11
N VAL A 30 -13.88 -6.28 19.53
CA VAL A 30 -14.26 -4.96 20.06
C VAL A 30 -15.73 -4.65 19.78
N ASP A 31 -16.31 -3.71 20.51
CA ASP A 31 -17.71 -3.32 20.27
C ASP A 31 -17.91 -2.63 18.91
N ALA A 32 -19.09 -2.81 18.31
CA ALA A 32 -19.50 -2.11 17.09
C ALA A 32 -19.42 -0.57 17.22
N SER A 33 -19.62 -0.05 18.44
CA SER A 33 -19.44 1.37 18.75
C SER A 33 -17.99 1.83 18.58
N GLN A 34 -17.03 0.99 18.98
CA GLN A 34 -15.60 1.27 18.79
C GLN A 34 -15.24 1.28 17.29
N ILE A 35 -15.75 0.32 16.51
CA ILE A 35 -15.61 0.34 15.04
C ILE A 35 -16.22 1.62 14.44
N GLY A 36 -17.39 2.03 14.94
CA GLY A 36 -18.04 3.28 14.53
C GLY A 36 -17.19 4.52 14.78
N LYS A 37 -16.48 4.60 15.92
CA LYS A 37 -15.56 5.70 16.22
C LYS A 37 -14.32 5.69 15.32
N ILE A 38 -13.81 4.49 15.00
CA ILE A 38 -12.69 4.31 14.07
C ILE A 38 -13.05 4.79 12.67
N VAL A 39 -14.19 4.32 12.13
CA VAL A 39 -14.69 4.72 10.80
C VAL A 39 -14.92 6.22 10.71
N LYS A 40 -15.45 6.85 11.77
CA LYS A 40 -15.65 8.31 11.82
C LYS A 40 -14.36 9.12 12.03
N GLY A 41 -13.23 8.46 12.25
CA GLY A 41 -11.96 9.12 12.54
C GLY A 41 -11.85 9.73 13.95
N THR A 42 -12.86 9.54 14.82
CA THR A 42 -12.84 10.07 16.19
C THR A 42 -11.99 9.20 17.14
N ARG A 43 -11.55 8.03 16.68
CA ARG A 43 -10.60 7.17 17.40
C ARG A 43 -9.64 6.49 16.43
N LYS A 44 -8.34 6.46 16.75
CA LYS A 44 -7.37 5.67 15.99
C LYS A 44 -7.57 4.17 16.26
N ALA A 45 -7.44 3.34 15.23
CA ALA A 45 -7.46 1.90 15.39
C ALA A 45 -6.21 1.41 16.15
N SER A 46 -6.38 0.48 17.07
CA SER A 46 -5.25 -0.16 17.74
C SER A 46 -4.60 -1.20 16.81
N ARG A 47 -3.32 -1.54 17.06
CA ARG A 47 -2.61 -2.57 16.26
C ARG A 47 -3.36 -3.92 16.21
N PRO A 48 -3.93 -4.45 17.31
CA PRO A 48 -4.72 -5.68 17.25
C PRO A 48 -5.97 -5.56 16.37
N VAL A 49 -6.68 -4.43 16.43
CA VAL A 49 -7.87 -4.18 15.60
C VAL A 49 -7.48 -4.11 14.12
N MET A 50 -6.41 -3.38 13.79
CA MET A 50 -5.91 -3.30 12.42
C MET A 50 -5.52 -4.68 11.91
N LYS A 51 -4.75 -5.44 12.69
CA LYS A 51 -4.31 -6.79 12.34
C LYS A 51 -5.49 -7.73 12.05
N ALA A 52 -6.44 -7.81 12.98
CA ALA A 52 -7.60 -8.68 12.83
C ALA A 52 -8.44 -8.32 11.59
N ALA A 53 -8.63 -7.02 11.33
CA ALA A 53 -9.37 -6.57 10.16
C ALA A 53 -8.64 -6.90 8.85
N VAL A 54 -7.34 -6.58 8.72
CA VAL A 54 -6.60 -6.85 7.47
C VAL A 54 -6.49 -8.35 7.18
N GLU A 55 -6.33 -9.19 8.21
CA GLU A 55 -6.26 -10.65 8.04
C GLU A 55 -7.61 -11.26 7.65
N HIS A 56 -8.71 -10.70 8.15
CA HIS A 56 -10.05 -11.20 7.86
C HIS A 56 -10.57 -10.78 6.48
N TYR A 57 -10.45 -9.48 6.16
CA TYR A 57 -11.00 -8.94 4.92
C TYR A 57 -10.06 -9.08 3.72
N ASP A 58 -8.76 -9.28 3.98
CA ASP A 58 -7.74 -9.57 2.97
C ASP A 58 -7.73 -8.60 1.76
N ASP A 59 -7.92 -7.31 2.06
CA ASP A 59 -8.10 -6.26 1.06
C ASP A 59 -6.89 -5.32 1.00
N GLY A 60 -6.34 -5.10 -0.20
CA GLY A 60 -5.15 -4.28 -0.42
C GLY A 60 -5.30 -2.83 0.06
N GLN A 61 -6.47 -2.19 -0.11
CA GLN A 61 -6.74 -0.84 0.41
C GLN A 61 -6.61 -0.83 1.94
N LEU A 62 -7.16 -1.85 2.61
CA LEU A 62 -7.12 -1.94 4.07
C LEU A 62 -5.71 -2.19 4.60
N PHE A 63 -4.93 -3.04 3.92
CA PHE A 63 -3.53 -3.27 4.25
C PHE A 63 -2.69 -2.00 4.12
N LEU A 64 -2.81 -1.27 3.01
CA LEU A 64 -2.06 -0.02 2.80
C LEU A 64 -2.41 1.04 3.85
N ALA A 65 -3.70 1.16 4.17
CA ALA A 65 -4.16 2.07 5.21
C ALA A 65 -3.62 1.70 6.61
N ALA A 66 -3.54 0.40 6.93
CA ALA A 66 -2.95 -0.06 8.19
C ALA A 66 -1.43 0.18 8.25
N VAL A 67 -0.72 0.01 7.13
CA VAL A 67 0.72 0.30 7.02
C VAL A 67 0.99 1.79 7.22
N ALA A 68 0.23 2.66 6.55
CA ALA A 68 0.36 4.12 6.71
C ALA A 68 0.26 4.56 8.18
N ASP A 69 -0.62 3.91 8.94
CA ASP A 69 -0.87 4.23 10.35
C ASP A 69 0.30 3.88 11.29
N VAL A 70 1.17 2.94 10.88
CA VAL A 70 2.35 2.51 11.66
C VAL A 70 3.67 3.00 11.07
N SER A 71 3.71 3.33 9.77
CA SER A 71 4.92 3.80 9.07
C SER A 71 5.10 5.32 9.10
N GLY A 72 4.09 6.07 9.53
CA GLY A 72 4.13 7.54 9.50
C GLY A 72 4.10 8.11 8.08
N GLY A 73 3.60 7.35 7.10
CA GLY A 73 3.54 7.75 5.70
C GLY A 73 4.76 7.36 4.87
N ALA A 74 5.74 6.63 5.43
CA ALA A 74 6.91 6.12 4.71
C ALA A 74 6.60 4.84 3.90
N PHE A 75 5.47 4.83 3.18
CA PHE A 75 5.05 3.76 2.26
C PHE A 75 3.98 4.29 1.31
N SER A 76 3.65 3.54 0.24
CA SER A 76 2.58 3.92 -0.69
C SER A 76 1.24 4.09 0.05
N PRO A 77 0.62 5.28 0.01
CA PRO A 77 -0.71 5.50 0.56
C PRO A 77 -1.77 4.84 -0.34
N TRP A 78 -3.00 4.69 0.14
CA TRP A 78 -4.11 4.42 -0.77
C TRP A 78 -4.49 5.70 -1.51
N LEU A 79 -4.59 5.63 -2.83
CA LEU A 79 -5.05 6.75 -3.66
C LEU A 79 -6.57 6.67 -3.82
N ASP A 80 -7.28 7.66 -3.31
CA ASP A 80 -8.75 7.72 -3.28
C ASP A 80 -9.36 8.79 -4.22
N ASN A 81 -8.53 9.55 -4.91
CA ASN A 81 -8.93 10.60 -5.86
C ASN A 81 -8.37 10.36 -7.28
N VAL A 82 -8.30 9.09 -7.70
CA VAL A 82 -7.79 8.66 -9.01
C VAL A 82 -8.71 7.59 -9.61
N ASP A 83 -8.61 7.37 -10.91
CA ASP A 83 -9.28 6.24 -11.56
C ASP A 83 -8.57 4.92 -11.21
N LEU A 84 -9.26 4.07 -10.45
CA LEU A 84 -8.78 2.76 -10.02
C LEU A 84 -9.27 1.62 -10.92
N HIS A 85 -9.80 1.91 -12.11
CA HIS A 85 -10.08 0.88 -13.10
C HIS A 85 -8.78 0.16 -13.52
N ARG A 86 -8.81 -1.17 -13.56
CA ARG A 86 -7.62 -2.03 -13.78
C ARG A 86 -6.79 -1.65 -15.01
N ALA A 87 -7.44 -1.21 -16.10
CA ALA A 87 -6.75 -0.80 -17.31
C ALA A 87 -6.01 0.54 -17.12
N SER A 88 -6.65 1.51 -16.47
CA SER A 88 -6.06 2.81 -16.18
C SER A 88 -4.85 2.68 -15.25
N VAL A 89 -4.98 1.86 -14.20
CA VAL A 89 -3.88 1.57 -13.27
C VAL A 89 -2.74 0.83 -13.96
N LEU A 90 -3.02 -0.11 -14.86
CA LEU A 90 -1.99 -0.79 -15.66
C LEU A 90 -1.23 0.19 -16.56
N ILE A 91 -1.95 1.03 -17.31
CA ILE A 91 -1.33 2.03 -18.20
C ILE A 91 -0.43 2.96 -17.39
N LYS A 92 -0.93 3.49 -16.26
CA LYS A 92 -0.14 4.35 -15.38
C LYS A 92 1.08 3.62 -14.82
N THR A 93 0.93 2.38 -14.38
CA THR A 93 2.07 1.57 -13.90
C THR A 93 3.15 1.41 -14.96
N VAL A 94 2.76 1.18 -16.22
CA VAL A 94 3.72 1.07 -17.33
C VAL A 94 4.42 2.41 -17.61
N GLU A 95 3.72 3.54 -17.50
CA GLU A 95 4.31 4.88 -17.60
C GLU A 95 5.38 5.10 -16.52
N GLU A 96 5.02 4.90 -15.24
CA GLU A 96 5.93 5.08 -14.10
C GLU A 96 7.17 4.19 -14.19
N MET A 97 7.00 2.93 -14.61
CA MET A 97 8.12 2.03 -14.83
C MET A 97 9.06 2.52 -15.94
N LYS A 98 8.54 3.15 -16.99
CA LYS A 98 9.38 3.73 -18.06
C LYS A 98 10.14 4.96 -17.55
N GLU A 99 9.55 5.78 -16.70
CA GLU A 99 10.21 6.94 -16.09
C GLU A 99 11.39 6.51 -15.20
N VAL A 100 11.22 5.43 -14.43
CA VAL A 100 12.33 4.79 -13.69
C VAL A 100 13.44 4.34 -14.63
N LEU A 101 13.12 3.66 -15.74
CA LEU A 101 14.14 3.22 -16.71
C LEU A 101 14.90 4.39 -17.32
N VAL A 102 14.20 5.47 -17.68
CA VAL A 102 14.81 6.70 -18.21
C VAL A 102 15.72 7.34 -17.16
N ALA A 103 15.25 7.52 -15.93
CA ALA A 103 16.04 8.12 -14.86
C ALA A 103 17.25 7.26 -14.47
N SER A 104 17.12 5.93 -14.53
CA SER A 104 18.21 4.98 -14.26
C SER A 104 19.36 5.11 -15.26
N GLY A 105 19.07 5.45 -16.51
CA GLY A 105 20.09 5.73 -17.53
C GLY A 105 20.82 7.06 -17.36
N GLN A 106 20.31 7.95 -16.50
CA GLN A 106 20.84 9.30 -16.27
C GLN A 106 21.59 9.42 -14.94
N ALA A 107 21.15 8.69 -13.90
CA ALA A 107 21.73 8.80 -12.57
C ALA A 107 23.11 8.10 -12.50
N PRO A 108 24.17 8.78 -12.01
CA PRO A 108 25.51 8.19 -11.93
C PRO A 108 25.68 7.30 -10.70
N ILE A 109 24.93 6.20 -10.62
CA ILE A 109 24.89 5.28 -9.46
C ILE A 109 26.23 4.56 -9.22
N SER A 110 27.16 4.58 -10.17
CA SER A 110 28.52 4.07 -9.99
C SER A 110 29.42 4.96 -9.14
N LYS A 111 29.04 6.22 -8.87
CA LYS A 111 29.83 7.19 -8.09
C LYS A 111 29.43 7.16 -6.62
N THR A 112 30.39 7.39 -5.72
CA THR A 112 30.11 7.60 -4.29
C THR A 112 29.60 9.02 -4.02
N ASN A 113 29.06 9.24 -2.82
CA ASN A 113 28.51 10.55 -2.44
C ASN A 113 29.58 11.68 -2.43
N GLU A 114 30.85 11.34 -2.27
CA GLU A 114 31.98 12.27 -2.29
C GLU A 114 32.41 12.63 -3.73
N GLN A 115 32.00 11.83 -4.72
CA GLN A 115 32.41 11.97 -6.13
C GLN A 115 31.37 12.68 -7.01
N ILE A 116 30.16 12.92 -6.48
CA ILE A 116 29.04 13.51 -7.23
C ILE A 116 28.97 15.02 -7.06
N THR A 117 28.60 15.69 -8.13
CA THR A 117 28.21 17.10 -8.13
C THR A 117 26.77 17.28 -7.64
N ASP A 118 26.35 18.52 -7.37
CA ASP A 118 24.96 18.81 -6.99
C ASP A 118 23.96 18.47 -8.12
N ALA A 119 24.34 18.68 -9.38
CA ALA A 119 23.53 18.29 -10.53
C ALA A 119 23.29 16.77 -10.56
N GLU A 120 24.33 15.99 -10.30
CA GLU A 120 24.24 14.53 -10.22
C GLU A 120 23.46 14.07 -8.98
N ARG A 121 23.60 14.77 -7.85
CA ARG A 121 22.75 14.56 -6.67
C ARG A 121 21.27 14.75 -7.00
N HIS A 122 20.93 15.75 -7.81
CA HIS A 122 19.55 15.95 -8.27
C HIS A 122 19.08 14.83 -9.20
N GLN A 123 19.92 14.30 -10.08
CA GLN A 123 19.57 13.15 -10.93
C GLN A 123 19.33 11.88 -10.10
N ILE A 124 20.15 11.63 -9.08
CA ILE A 124 19.94 10.52 -8.14
C ILE A 124 18.63 10.72 -7.35
N LYS A 125 18.37 11.96 -6.90
CA LYS A 125 17.13 12.28 -6.19
C LYS A 125 15.91 12.09 -7.10
N ARG A 126 16.00 12.46 -8.38
CA ARG A 126 14.97 12.18 -9.37
C ARG A 126 14.73 10.68 -9.46
N LEU A 127 15.75 9.86 -9.74
CA LEU A 127 15.60 8.41 -9.79
C LEU A 127 14.93 7.84 -8.53
N LEU A 128 15.30 8.33 -7.35
CA LEU A 128 14.65 7.92 -6.10
C LEU A 128 13.15 8.26 -6.08
N MET A 129 12.75 9.45 -6.55
CA MET A 129 11.34 9.84 -6.60
C MET A 129 10.56 9.01 -7.63
N GLU A 130 11.06 8.88 -8.86
CA GLU A 130 10.45 8.03 -9.90
C GLU A 130 10.27 6.59 -9.38
N THR A 131 11.26 6.08 -8.62
CA THR A 131 11.18 4.74 -8.01
C THR A 131 10.04 4.64 -6.99
N VAL A 132 9.85 5.66 -6.16
CA VAL A 132 8.75 5.69 -5.17
C VAL A 132 7.39 5.80 -5.85
N GLU A 133 7.30 6.56 -6.93
CA GLU A 133 6.07 6.69 -7.75
C GLU A 133 5.74 5.36 -8.44
N ALA A 134 6.73 4.68 -9.03
CA ALA A 134 6.59 3.33 -9.58
C ALA A 134 6.19 2.29 -8.52
N ILE A 135 6.78 2.31 -7.32
CA ILE A 135 6.35 1.43 -6.20
C ILE A 135 4.88 1.69 -5.89
N THR A 136 4.45 2.96 -5.87
CA THR A 136 3.06 3.32 -5.61
C THR A 136 2.13 2.79 -6.70
N ALA A 137 2.46 2.97 -7.98
CA ALA A 137 1.66 2.45 -9.08
C ALA A 137 1.60 0.91 -9.10
N LEU A 138 2.75 0.23 -8.95
CA LEU A 138 2.81 -1.24 -8.87
C LEU A 138 2.00 -1.81 -7.71
N THR A 139 2.04 -1.15 -6.55
CA THR A 139 1.27 -1.55 -5.37
C THR A 139 -0.23 -1.43 -5.63
N HIS A 140 -0.69 -0.36 -6.28
CA HIS A 140 -2.09 -0.20 -6.66
C HIS A 140 -2.51 -1.20 -7.74
N LEU A 141 -1.63 -1.47 -8.72
CA LEU A 141 -1.88 -2.49 -9.73
C LEU A 141 -2.12 -3.85 -9.07
N ALA A 142 -1.23 -4.28 -8.17
CA ALA A 142 -1.40 -5.52 -7.43
C ALA A 142 -2.72 -5.54 -6.64
N ALA A 143 -3.08 -4.43 -5.98
CA ALA A 143 -4.28 -4.36 -5.14
C ALA A 143 -5.56 -4.44 -5.98
N VAL A 144 -5.60 -3.72 -7.11
CA VAL A 144 -6.72 -3.73 -8.05
C VAL A 144 -6.84 -5.09 -8.74
N LEU A 145 -5.74 -5.74 -9.13
CA LEU A 145 -5.78 -7.08 -9.70
C LEU A 145 -6.27 -8.13 -8.67
N CYS A 146 -5.82 -8.04 -7.41
CA CYS A 146 -6.32 -8.92 -6.35
C CYS A 146 -7.83 -8.79 -6.20
N LYS A 147 -8.33 -7.55 -6.14
CA LYS A 147 -9.75 -7.26 -6.03
C LYS A 147 -10.56 -7.71 -7.25
N GLU A 148 -10.11 -7.38 -8.46
CA GLU A 148 -10.82 -7.67 -9.71
C GLU A 148 -10.96 -9.18 -9.94
N TYR A 149 -9.90 -9.94 -9.66
CA TYR A 149 -9.82 -11.36 -9.98
C TYR A 149 -9.97 -12.26 -8.75
N SER A 150 -10.41 -11.69 -7.61
CA SER A 150 -10.63 -12.41 -6.35
C SER A 150 -9.39 -13.18 -5.85
N PHE A 151 -8.18 -12.63 -6.08
CA PHE A 151 -6.97 -13.16 -5.47
C PHE A 151 -6.78 -12.60 -4.07
N SER A 152 -6.24 -13.45 -3.19
CA SER A 152 -5.87 -13.08 -1.82
C SER A 152 -4.66 -12.14 -1.84
N TRP A 153 -4.80 -10.93 -1.28
CA TRP A 153 -3.68 -10.00 -1.16
C TRP A 153 -2.59 -10.57 -0.26
N LEU A 154 -2.95 -10.98 0.95
CA LEU A 154 -2.06 -11.57 1.93
C LEU A 154 -1.47 -12.89 1.42
N GLY A 155 -2.26 -13.70 0.72
CA GLY A 155 -1.83 -14.93 0.06
C GLY A 155 -0.76 -14.67 -0.98
N THR A 156 -0.97 -13.69 -1.86
CA THR A 156 0.01 -13.27 -2.89
C THR A 156 1.35 -12.89 -2.25
N TRP A 157 1.33 -12.09 -1.17
CA TRP A 157 2.56 -11.73 -0.44
C TRP A 157 3.20 -12.91 0.29
N LYS A 158 2.41 -13.85 0.83
CA LYS A 158 2.92 -15.08 1.47
C LYS A 158 3.62 -15.98 0.46
N GLU A 159 3.02 -16.16 -0.72
CA GLU A 159 3.60 -16.92 -1.82
C GLU A 159 4.92 -16.32 -2.28
N HIS A 160 4.94 -15.01 -2.57
CA HIS A 160 6.17 -14.33 -2.94
C HIS A 160 7.25 -14.43 -1.85
N ARG A 161 6.88 -14.30 -0.57
CA ARG A 161 7.82 -14.48 0.54
C ARG A 161 8.40 -15.90 0.60
N ALA A 162 7.60 -16.92 0.28
CA ALA A 162 8.07 -18.30 0.20
C ALA A 162 9.08 -18.47 -0.96
N GLU A 163 8.81 -17.89 -2.14
CA GLU A 163 9.76 -17.89 -3.25
C GLU A 163 11.10 -17.23 -2.88
N LEU A 164 11.05 -16.08 -2.20
CA LEU A 164 12.25 -15.37 -1.75
C LEU A 164 13.08 -16.21 -0.77
N LYS A 165 12.45 -17.03 0.07
CA LYS A 165 13.16 -18.00 0.93
C LYS A 165 13.82 -19.10 0.11
N VAL A 166 13.13 -19.66 -0.89
CA VAL A 166 13.70 -20.67 -1.79
C VAL A 166 14.91 -20.11 -2.56
N LYS A 167 14.82 -18.85 -3.01
CA LYS A 167 15.91 -18.11 -3.65
C LYS A 167 17.03 -17.68 -2.69
N LYS A 168 16.90 -17.96 -1.39
CA LYS A 168 17.84 -17.57 -0.32
C LYS A 168 18.02 -16.05 -0.16
N TYR A 169 17.04 -15.27 -0.61
CA TYR A 169 16.99 -13.82 -0.38
C TYR A 169 16.41 -13.49 1.00
N LEU A 170 15.70 -14.44 1.62
CA LEU A 170 15.21 -14.36 3.00
C LEU A 170 15.66 -15.60 3.80
N LYS A 171 15.88 -15.40 5.11
CA LYS A 171 16.11 -16.48 6.08
C LYS A 171 14.79 -17.06 6.59
#